data_AF-A0AAU7BKD4-F1
#
_entry.id   AF-A0AAU7BKD4-F1
#
_cell.length_a   1.000
_cell.length_b   1.000
_cell.length_c   1.000
_cell.angle_alpha   90.00
_cell.angle_beta   90.00
_cell.angle_gamma   90.00
#
_symmetry.space_group_name_H-M   'P 1'
#
loop_
_entity.id
_entity.type
_entity.pdbx_description
1 polymer ?
#
loop_
_entity_poly.entity_id
_entity_poly.type
_entity_poly.pdbx_seq_one_letter_code
_entity_poly.pdbx_strand_id
1 'polypeptide(L)'
;MAICQTSLAFWLDLYPYRGIRPARLPDRETMNIPNFKKLFMPDISADAASLIHAIASATAVIAALIAASAMIIAHMTSDVKNQQAEVPVSRGAQAVTVVHESDVQARLEIEQLIEQNDALRAELEREKAERLKLEASLKPRALTPQAHDAFKALAGELKAKTLAPVVLLNIHKDDKEAVRFAKEIAVALTKAGVQVQIKQLPLQKHNTGTQVVVYAGVGGDELEQAFKTADFASDIKRSGQSPRVKVDDGDAIAISAFISVYPRSEI
;
A
#
# COMPACT_ATOMS: atom_id res chain seq x y z
N MET A 1 -28.61 35.58 11.17
CA MET A 1 -29.58 34.99 10.22
C MET A 1 -29.32 35.33 8.75
N ALA A 2 -28.25 36.05 8.37
CA ALA A 2 -27.98 36.41 6.96
C ALA A 2 -27.05 35.43 6.20
N ILE A 3 -26.47 34.44 6.88
CA ILE A 3 -25.46 33.53 6.28
C ILE A 3 -26.09 32.23 5.75
N CYS A 4 -27.35 31.95 6.07
CA CYS A 4 -28.06 30.74 5.60
C CYS A 4 -28.78 30.91 4.25
N GLN A 5 -28.94 32.12 3.72
CA GLN A 5 -29.62 32.35 2.45
C GLN A 5 -28.67 32.36 1.23
N THR A 6 -27.38 32.63 1.44
CA THR A 6 -26.39 32.69 0.36
C THR A 6 -25.93 31.31 -0.12
N SER A 7 -26.03 30.27 0.71
CA SER A 7 -25.65 28.89 0.36
C SER A 7 -26.69 28.16 -0.49
N LEU A 8 -27.98 28.54 -0.42
CA LEU A 8 -29.04 27.93 -1.24
C LEU A 8 -29.04 28.50 -2.68
N ALA A 9 -28.70 29.79 -2.83
CA ALA A 9 -28.62 30.44 -4.14
C ALA A 9 -27.44 29.91 -4.98
N PHE A 10 -26.32 29.57 -4.34
CA PHE A 10 -25.15 29.01 -5.03
C PHE A 10 -25.38 27.59 -5.57
N TRP A 11 -26.33 26.83 -4.98
CA TRP A 11 -26.68 25.49 -5.43
C TRP A 11 -27.65 25.46 -6.61
N LEU A 12 -28.50 26.49 -6.74
CA LEU A 12 -29.50 26.58 -7.82
C LEU A 12 -28.92 27.12 -9.14
N ASP A 13 -27.82 27.88 -9.08
CA ASP A 13 -27.14 28.43 -10.28
C ASP A 13 -26.29 27.39 -11.05
N LEU A 14 -26.04 26.22 -10.45
CA LEU A 14 -25.22 25.15 -11.03
C LEU A 14 -26.01 24.11 -11.86
N TYR A 15 -27.33 24.29 -12.02
CA TYR A 15 -28.17 23.38 -12.81
C TYR A 15 -28.94 24.13 -13.92
N PRO A 16 -28.52 24.00 -15.20
CA PRO A 16 -29.37 24.44 -16.30
C PRO A 16 -30.51 23.43 -16.47
N TYR A 17 -31.69 23.78 -15.98
CA TYR A 17 -32.93 23.03 -16.19
C TYR A 17 -33.34 23.13 -17.68
N ARG A 18 -32.85 22.21 -18.52
CA ARG A 18 -33.36 22.02 -19.89
C ARG A 18 -34.70 21.28 -19.81
N GLY A 19 -35.77 22.03 -20.05
CA GLY A 19 -37.13 21.52 -20.07
C GLY A 19 -37.35 20.41 -21.10
N ILE A 20 -38.13 19.41 -20.71
CA ILE A 20 -38.78 18.45 -21.61
C ILE A 20 -40.27 18.49 -21.28
N ARG A 21 -41.08 18.88 -22.27
CA ARG A 21 -42.55 18.87 -22.22
C ARG A 21 -43.07 17.44 -22.04
N PRO A 22 -44.21 17.20 -21.37
CA PRO A 22 -44.79 15.86 -21.33
C PRO A 22 -45.39 15.51 -22.69
N ALA A 23 -44.92 14.41 -23.29
CA ALA A 23 -45.50 13.82 -24.49
C ALA A 23 -46.76 13.01 -24.15
N ARG A 24 -47.75 13.09 -25.05
CA ARG A 24 -49.05 12.41 -25.01
C ARG A 24 -48.95 10.91 -24.72
N LEU A 25 -49.90 10.41 -23.91
CA LEU A 25 -50.26 9.00 -23.79
C LEU A 25 -50.76 8.44 -25.14
N PRO A 26 -50.29 7.27 -25.60
CA PRO A 26 -51.02 6.47 -26.56
C PRO A 26 -51.89 5.42 -25.85
N ASP A 27 -52.96 5.07 -26.56
CA ASP A 27 -54.10 4.31 -26.10
C ASP A 27 -53.80 2.89 -25.59
N ARG A 28 -54.67 2.50 -24.65
CA ARG A 28 -54.95 1.12 -24.23
C ARG A 28 -55.27 0.30 -25.48
N GLU A 29 -54.43 -0.67 -25.79
CA GLU A 29 -54.81 -2.08 -25.91
C GLU A 29 -53.62 -2.94 -26.36
N THR A 30 -53.56 -4.15 -25.80
CA THR A 30 -52.64 -5.27 -26.13
C THR A 30 -51.20 -5.23 -25.58
N MET A 31 -50.99 -5.83 -24.39
CA MET A 31 -50.21 -7.08 -24.24
C MET A 31 -49.90 -7.42 -22.77
N ASN A 32 -50.34 -8.63 -22.39
CA ASN A 32 -49.70 -9.62 -21.52
C ASN A 32 -48.87 -9.12 -20.32
N ILE A 33 -49.44 -9.25 -19.11
CA ILE A 33 -48.77 -8.96 -17.84
C ILE A 33 -48.18 -10.26 -17.27
N PRO A 34 -46.84 -10.36 -17.20
CA PRO A 34 -46.20 -10.85 -15.99
C PRO A 34 -45.17 -9.82 -15.52
N ASN A 35 -45.18 -9.50 -14.22
CA ASN A 35 -44.27 -8.60 -13.51
C ASN A 35 -44.59 -7.10 -13.49
N PHE A 36 -45.65 -6.71 -12.78
CA PHE A 36 -45.79 -5.34 -12.28
C PHE A 36 -44.85 -5.02 -11.09
N LYS A 37 -44.17 -6.01 -10.50
CA LYS A 37 -43.22 -5.79 -9.38
C LYS A 37 -41.86 -5.23 -9.81
N LYS A 38 -41.54 -5.17 -11.11
CA LYS A 38 -40.24 -4.69 -11.61
C LYS A 38 -40.22 -3.24 -12.09
N LEU A 39 -41.34 -2.53 -12.02
CA LEU A 39 -41.43 -1.16 -12.55
C LEU A 39 -41.17 -0.03 -11.52
N PHE A 40 -40.94 -0.37 -10.25
CA PHE A 40 -40.63 0.61 -9.18
C PHE A 40 -39.48 0.19 -8.27
N MET A 41 -38.45 -0.44 -8.84
CA MET A 41 -37.15 -0.50 -8.19
C MET A 41 -36.14 0.05 -9.19
N PRO A 42 -35.68 1.32 -9.05
CA PRO A 42 -34.46 1.69 -9.73
C PRO A 42 -33.39 0.75 -9.18
N ASP A 43 -32.78 -0.06 -10.05
CA ASP A 43 -31.58 -0.81 -9.72
C ASP A 43 -30.50 0.23 -9.38
N ILE A 44 -30.44 0.62 -8.10
CA ILE A 44 -29.37 1.47 -7.57
C ILE A 44 -28.12 0.64 -7.73
N SER A 45 -27.30 0.97 -8.73
CA SER A 45 -26.01 0.31 -8.93
C SER A 45 -25.21 0.37 -7.62
N ALA A 46 -24.36 -0.62 -7.37
CA ALA A 46 -23.55 -0.68 -6.15
C ALA A 46 -22.78 0.64 -5.91
N ASP A 47 -22.41 1.34 -6.98
CA ASP A 47 -21.77 2.66 -6.94
C ASP A 47 -22.70 3.77 -6.44
N ALA A 48 -23.98 3.77 -6.81
CA ALA A 48 -24.96 4.74 -6.33
C ALA A 48 -25.34 4.50 -4.86
N ALA A 49 -25.42 3.24 -4.43
CA ALA A 49 -25.66 2.89 -3.02
C ALA A 49 -24.46 3.28 -2.14
N SER A 50 -23.24 3.07 -2.64
CA SER A 50 -22.00 3.50 -2.00
C SER A 50 -21.93 5.03 -1.86
N LEU A 51 -22.29 5.77 -2.92
CA LEU A 51 -22.32 7.23 -2.90
C LEU A 51 -23.33 7.78 -1.88
N ILE A 52 -24.55 7.23 -1.84
CA ILE A 52 -25.59 7.64 -0.88
C ILE A 52 -25.12 7.36 0.55
N HIS A 53 -24.49 6.21 0.79
CA HIS A 53 -23.99 5.86 2.11
C HIS A 53 -22.84 6.79 2.56
N ALA A 54 -21.93 7.15 1.65
CA ALA A 54 -20.85 8.10 1.92
C ALA A 54 -21.36 9.51 2.23
N ILE A 55 -22.38 9.97 1.51
CA ILE A 55 -23.02 11.27 1.78
C ILE A 55 -23.72 11.24 3.14
N ALA A 56 -24.48 10.18 3.43
CA ALA A 56 -25.19 10.04 4.71
C ALA A 56 -24.22 9.99 5.91
N SER A 57 -23.10 9.25 5.80
CA SER A 57 -22.10 9.18 6.87
C SER A 57 -21.38 10.50 7.08
N ALA A 58 -21.00 11.21 6.01
CA ALA A 58 -20.41 12.54 6.10
C ALA A 58 -21.37 13.54 6.78
N THR A 59 -22.65 13.49 6.44
CA THR A 59 -23.67 14.37 7.03
C THR A 59 -23.88 14.06 8.53
N ALA A 60 -23.86 12.79 8.91
CA ALA A 60 -23.98 12.37 10.31
C ALA A 60 -22.79 12.84 11.16
N VAL A 61 -21.57 12.78 10.63
CA VAL A 61 -20.35 13.25 11.33
C VAL A 61 -20.41 14.77 11.56
N ILE A 62 -20.85 15.53 10.55
CA ILE A 62 -20.98 16.99 10.67
C ILE A 62 -22.05 17.36 11.71
N ALA A 63 -23.19 16.67 11.70
CA ALA A 63 -24.26 16.88 12.69
C ALA A 63 -23.80 16.56 14.13
N ALA A 64 -23.02 15.48 14.30
CA ALA A 64 -22.47 15.10 15.60
C ALA A 64 -21.48 16.14 16.14
N LEU A 65 -20.62 16.71 15.28
CA LEU A 65 -19.70 17.77 15.66
C LEU A 65 -20.43 19.05 16.11
N ILE A 66 -21.49 19.44 15.40
CA ILE A 66 -22.31 20.60 15.77
C ILE A 66 -23.03 20.36 17.11
N ALA A 67 -23.59 19.17 17.32
CA ALA A 67 -24.26 18.81 18.57
C ALA A 67 -23.29 18.78 19.77
N ALA A 68 -22.09 18.23 19.61
CA ALA A 68 -21.05 18.24 20.63
C ALA A 68 -20.62 19.67 20.98
N SER A 69 -20.46 20.52 19.96
CA SER A 69 -20.09 21.93 20.14
C SER A 69 -21.18 22.71 20.90
N ALA A 70 -22.45 22.47 20.59
CA ALA A 70 -23.59 23.07 21.30
C ALA A 70 -23.69 22.58 22.75
N MET A 71 -23.40 21.31 23.03
CA MET A 71 -23.44 20.73 24.38
C MET A 71 -22.35 21.34 25.28
N ILE A 72 -21.13 21.54 24.74
CA ILE A 72 -20.03 22.19 25.47
C ILE A 72 -20.42 23.63 25.85
N ILE A 73 -20.98 24.40 24.90
CA ILE A 73 -21.41 25.78 25.15
C ILE A 73 -22.55 25.84 26.17
N ALA A 74 -23.50 24.91 26.10
CA ALA A 74 -24.61 24.83 27.06
C ALA A 74 -24.14 24.50 28.47
N HIS A 75 -23.21 23.55 28.62
CA HIS A 75 -22.62 23.21 29.92
C HIS A 75 -21.89 24.40 30.54
N MET A 76 -21.01 25.05 29.79
CA MET A 76 -20.28 26.23 30.28
C MET A 76 -21.20 27.37 30.70
N THR A 77 -22.32 27.57 29.99
CA THR A 77 -23.28 28.63 30.31
C THR A 77 -24.12 28.29 31.55
N SER A 78 -24.43 27.00 31.76
CA SER A 78 -25.17 26.53 32.93
C SER A 78 -24.34 26.66 34.22
N ASP A 79 -23.04 26.34 34.15
CA ASP A 79 -22.16 26.41 35.32
C ASP A 79 -21.95 27.85 35.80
N VAL A 80 -21.84 28.81 34.88
CA VAL A 80 -21.72 30.24 35.20
C VAL A 80 -23.00 30.79 35.86
N LYS A 81 -24.18 30.31 35.43
CA LYS A 81 -25.47 30.79 35.96
C LYS A 81 -25.76 30.23 37.36
N ASN A 82 -25.34 29.00 37.65
CA ASN A 82 -25.48 28.41 38.99
C ASN A 82 -24.50 29.00 40.02
N GLN A 83 -23.31 29.43 39.61
CA GLN A 83 -22.34 30.05 40.52
C GLN A 83 -22.75 31.45 41.01
N GLN A 84 -23.58 32.18 40.26
CA GLN A 84 -24.05 33.51 40.65
C GLN A 84 -25.24 33.48 41.64
N ALA A 85 -25.90 32.34 41.84
CA ALA A 85 -27.09 32.24 42.69
C ALA A 85 -26.79 32.02 44.19
N GLU A 86 -25.57 31.62 44.56
CA GLU A 86 -25.20 31.31 45.95
C GLU A 86 -23.93 32.05 46.40
N VAL A 87 -24.07 33.26 46.96
CA VAL A 87 -22.99 33.88 47.74
C VAL A 87 -23.53 34.62 48.98
N PRO A 88 -23.20 34.18 50.20
CA PRO A 88 -22.99 35.05 51.35
C PRO A 88 -21.49 35.28 51.64
N VAL A 89 -21.21 36.39 52.33
CA VAL A 89 -20.01 37.24 52.30
C VAL A 89 -18.78 36.72 53.09
N SER A 90 -18.60 35.42 53.30
CA SER A 90 -17.42 34.89 54.04
C SER A 90 -16.36 34.15 53.19
N ARG A 91 -16.48 34.17 51.85
CA ARG A 91 -15.64 33.39 50.94
C ARG A 91 -14.23 33.95 50.65
N GLY A 92 -13.88 35.17 51.03
CA GLY A 92 -12.62 35.79 50.57
C GLY A 92 -11.34 35.03 50.98
N ALA A 93 -11.25 34.55 52.22
CA ALA A 93 -10.06 33.85 52.71
C ALA A 93 -10.00 32.37 52.30
N GLN A 94 -11.16 31.69 52.26
CA GLN A 94 -11.26 30.28 51.82
C GLN A 94 -11.21 30.13 50.29
N ALA A 95 -11.75 31.08 49.52
CA ALA A 95 -11.64 31.05 48.06
C ALA A 95 -10.20 31.27 47.60
N VAL A 96 -9.41 32.10 48.28
CA VAL A 96 -7.99 32.29 47.92
C VAL A 96 -7.15 31.04 48.21
N THR A 97 -7.43 30.31 49.29
CA THR A 97 -6.74 29.03 49.58
C THR A 97 -7.19 27.91 48.64
N VAL A 98 -8.48 27.76 48.39
CA VAL A 98 -9.01 26.71 47.48
C VAL A 98 -8.64 26.98 46.02
N VAL A 99 -8.61 28.25 45.57
CA VAL A 99 -8.11 28.60 44.23
C VAL A 99 -6.61 28.33 44.13
N HIS A 100 -5.83 28.59 45.18
CA HIS A 100 -4.40 28.31 45.15
C HIS A 100 -4.09 26.80 45.14
N GLU A 101 -4.83 26.00 45.91
CA GLU A 101 -4.73 24.54 45.88
C GLU A 101 -5.18 23.96 44.53
N SER A 102 -6.27 24.49 43.97
CA SER A 102 -6.74 24.18 42.61
C SER A 102 -5.69 24.51 41.55
N ASP A 103 -5.05 25.68 41.63
CA ASP A 103 -4.03 26.11 40.67
C ASP A 103 -2.75 25.26 40.79
N VAL A 104 -2.38 24.84 42.01
CA VAL A 104 -1.25 23.93 42.23
C VAL A 104 -1.58 22.53 41.70
N GLN A 105 -2.79 22.03 41.92
CA GLN A 105 -3.22 20.73 41.42
C GLN A 105 -3.33 20.71 39.89
N ALA A 106 -3.87 21.76 39.28
CA ALA A 106 -3.91 21.92 37.83
C ALA A 106 -2.49 22.00 37.23
N ARG A 107 -1.54 22.64 37.91
CA ARG A 107 -0.13 22.66 37.48
C ARG A 107 0.52 21.29 37.54
N LEU A 108 0.27 20.51 38.59
CA LEU A 108 0.76 19.14 38.70
C LEU A 108 0.17 18.23 37.62
N GLU A 109 -1.11 18.38 37.29
CA GLU A 109 -1.75 17.64 36.20
C GLU A 109 -1.18 18.05 34.83
N ILE A 110 -0.92 19.34 34.61
CA ILE A 110 -0.28 19.82 33.38
C ILE A 110 1.13 19.24 33.24
N GLU A 111 1.93 19.23 34.32
CA GLU A 111 3.27 18.63 34.31
C GLU A 111 3.22 17.13 34.01
N GLN A 112 2.31 16.39 34.64
CA GLN A 112 2.11 14.96 34.35
C GLN A 112 1.66 14.71 32.90
N LEU A 113 0.77 15.54 32.36
CA LEU A 113 0.34 15.43 30.96
C LEU A 113 1.46 15.76 29.98
N ILE A 114 2.35 16.70 30.33
CA ILE A 114 3.55 17.01 29.52
C ILE A 114 4.49 15.81 29.53
N GLU A 115 4.80 15.24 30.69
CA GLU A 115 5.65 14.05 30.81
C GLU A 115 5.07 12.86 30.04
N GLN A 116 3.76 12.62 30.15
CA GLN A 116 3.08 11.59 29.37
C GLN A 116 3.12 11.88 27.87
N ASN A 117 2.96 13.13 27.44
CA ASN A 117 3.05 13.50 26.03
C ASN A 117 4.46 13.24 25.47
N ASP A 118 5.50 13.57 26.23
CA ASP A 118 6.88 13.35 25.84
C ASP A 118 7.22 11.86 25.78
N ALA A 119 6.73 11.07 26.74
CA ALA A 119 6.87 9.61 26.71
C ALA A 119 6.18 8.99 25.48
N LEU A 120 4.93 9.39 25.20
CA LEU A 120 4.18 8.90 24.04
C LEU A 120 4.83 9.34 22.71
N ARG A 121 5.41 10.54 22.64
CA ARG A 121 6.17 10.99 21.47
C ARG A 121 7.42 10.14 21.24
N ALA A 122 8.14 9.80 22.30
CA ALA A 122 9.32 8.94 22.21
C ALA A 122 8.96 7.53 21.72
N GLU A 123 7.87 6.95 22.21
CA GLU A 123 7.35 5.66 21.75
C GLU A 123 6.91 5.71 20.28
N LEU A 124 6.18 6.75 19.89
CA LEU A 124 5.70 6.93 18.52
C LEU A 124 6.86 7.10 17.52
N GLU A 125 7.93 7.81 17.88
CA GLU A 125 9.12 7.91 17.03
C GLU A 125 9.88 6.58 16.94
N ARG A 126 9.91 5.79 18.03
CA ARG A 126 10.48 4.44 18.00
C ARG A 126 9.69 3.51 17.09
N GLU A 127 8.36 3.48 17.20
CA GLU A 127 7.50 2.67 16.33
C GLU A 127 7.60 3.11 14.87
N LYS A 128 7.68 4.43 14.59
CA LYS A 128 7.92 4.92 13.23
C LYS A 128 9.26 4.43 12.70
N ALA A 129 10.32 4.45 13.50
CA ALA A 129 11.63 3.96 13.09
C ALA A 129 11.61 2.44 12.83
N GLU A 130 10.93 1.67 13.67
CA GLU A 130 10.74 0.22 13.49
C GLU A 130 9.91 -0.07 12.24
N ARG A 131 8.80 0.65 12.04
CA ARG A 131 7.98 0.56 10.83
C ARG A 131 8.76 0.92 9.58
N LEU A 132 9.56 1.98 9.60
CA LEU A 132 10.36 2.38 8.44
C LEU A 132 11.43 1.33 8.11
N LYS A 133 12.01 0.67 9.11
CA LYS A 133 12.89 -0.49 8.92
C LYS A 133 12.16 -1.68 8.30
N LEU A 134 10.95 -1.98 8.78
CA LEU A 134 10.10 -3.05 8.24
C LEU A 134 9.63 -2.75 6.82
N GLU A 135 9.21 -1.52 6.54
CA GLU A 135 8.81 -1.11 5.19
C GLU A 135 10.00 -1.18 4.23
N ALA A 136 11.20 -0.77 4.66
CA ALA A 136 12.42 -0.94 3.87
C ALA A 136 12.74 -2.41 3.61
N SER A 137 12.55 -3.30 4.59
CA SER A 137 12.78 -4.74 4.43
C SER A 137 11.71 -5.45 3.60
N LEU A 138 10.52 -4.85 3.44
CA LEU A 138 9.40 -5.37 2.63
C LEU A 138 9.36 -4.81 1.20
N LYS A 139 10.21 -3.84 0.85
CA LYS A 139 10.25 -3.29 -0.52
C LYS A 139 10.57 -4.36 -1.56
N PRO A 140 9.79 -4.50 -2.65
CA PRO A 140 10.12 -5.27 -3.84
C PRO A 140 11.62 -5.35 -4.16
N ARG A 141 12.19 -6.55 -4.34
CA ARG A 141 13.52 -6.68 -4.98
C ARG A 141 13.43 -6.17 -6.41
N ALA A 142 14.45 -5.41 -6.79
CA ALA A 142 14.71 -4.92 -8.13
C ALA A 142 16.20 -5.12 -8.42
N LEU A 143 16.56 -5.20 -9.71
CA LEU A 143 17.96 -5.22 -10.09
C LEU A 143 18.63 -3.91 -9.70
N THR A 144 19.86 -4.01 -9.19
CA THR A 144 20.65 -2.83 -8.90
C THR A 144 21.10 -2.16 -10.21
N PRO A 145 21.36 -0.85 -10.21
CA PRO A 145 21.94 -0.18 -11.38
C PRO A 145 23.26 -0.83 -11.83
N GLN A 146 24.09 -1.24 -10.86
CA GLN A 146 25.32 -1.98 -11.11
C GLN A 146 25.09 -3.32 -11.83
N ALA A 147 24.04 -4.06 -11.46
CA ALA A 147 23.68 -5.29 -12.16
C ALA A 147 23.23 -5.02 -13.60
N HIS A 148 22.48 -3.94 -13.84
CA HIS A 148 22.10 -3.54 -15.20
C HIS A 148 23.32 -3.20 -16.06
N ASP A 149 24.29 -2.46 -15.51
CA ASP A 149 25.51 -2.10 -16.23
C ASP A 149 26.39 -3.33 -16.51
N ALA A 150 26.52 -4.24 -15.55
CA ALA A 150 27.25 -5.50 -15.73
C ALA A 150 26.61 -6.38 -16.82
N PHE A 151 25.28 -6.54 -16.82
CA PHE A 151 24.60 -7.31 -17.88
C PHE A 151 24.64 -6.61 -19.24
N LYS A 152 24.70 -5.28 -19.26
CA LYS A 152 24.92 -4.53 -20.51
C LYS A 152 26.35 -4.74 -21.05
N ALA A 153 27.36 -4.79 -20.19
CA ALA A 153 28.72 -5.11 -20.57
C ALA A 153 28.85 -6.55 -21.10
N LEU A 154 28.17 -7.51 -20.45
CA LEU A 154 28.06 -8.90 -20.91
C LEU A 154 27.54 -9.00 -22.35
N ALA A 155 26.59 -8.13 -22.74
CA ALA A 155 26.10 -8.06 -24.11
C ALA A 155 27.21 -7.75 -25.13
N GLY A 156 28.21 -6.95 -24.75
CA GLY A 156 29.37 -6.67 -25.58
C GLY A 156 30.28 -7.88 -25.75
N GLU A 157 30.54 -8.61 -24.66
CA GLU A 157 31.39 -9.79 -24.65
C GLU A 157 30.77 -10.97 -25.40
N LEU A 158 29.46 -11.18 -25.27
CA LEU A 158 28.75 -12.28 -25.91
C LEU A 158 28.52 -12.07 -27.42
N LYS A 159 28.55 -10.83 -27.93
CA LYS A 159 28.47 -10.55 -29.37
C LYS A 159 29.58 -11.22 -30.19
N ALA A 160 30.74 -11.47 -29.57
CA ALA A 160 31.86 -12.13 -30.23
C ALA A 160 31.68 -13.67 -30.30
N LYS A 161 30.68 -14.24 -29.63
CA LYS A 161 30.48 -15.69 -29.53
C LYS A 161 29.35 -16.16 -30.45
N THR A 162 29.59 -17.29 -31.12
CA THR A 162 28.65 -17.89 -32.10
C THR A 162 27.44 -18.56 -31.43
N LEU A 163 27.59 -18.99 -30.17
CA LEU A 163 26.54 -19.68 -29.41
C LEU A 163 26.18 -18.87 -28.17
N ALA A 164 24.88 -18.63 -27.99
CA ALA A 164 24.36 -17.94 -26.82
C ALA A 164 24.38 -18.89 -25.60
N PRO A 165 24.89 -18.45 -24.44
CA PRO A 165 24.80 -19.22 -23.22
C PRO A 165 23.34 -19.38 -22.77
N VAL A 166 23.03 -20.50 -22.10
CA VAL A 166 21.69 -20.78 -21.59
C VAL A 166 21.68 -20.71 -20.07
N VAL A 167 20.76 -19.93 -19.51
CA VAL A 167 20.59 -19.76 -18.07
C VAL A 167 19.22 -20.28 -17.63
N LEU A 168 19.23 -21.16 -16.64
CA LEU A 168 18.01 -21.69 -16.03
C LEU A 168 17.74 -20.97 -14.71
N LEU A 169 16.65 -20.21 -14.65
CA LEU A 169 16.12 -19.63 -13.42
C LEU A 169 15.12 -20.59 -12.78
N ASN A 170 15.40 -20.97 -11.54
CA ASN A 170 14.52 -21.72 -10.69
C ASN A 170 13.86 -20.80 -9.66
N ILE A 171 12.53 -20.81 -9.62
CA ILE A 171 11.75 -19.90 -8.77
C ILE A 171 10.81 -20.71 -7.88
N HIS A 172 10.68 -20.28 -6.62
CA HIS A 172 9.67 -20.81 -5.73
C HIS A 172 8.26 -20.48 -6.26
N LYS A 173 7.47 -21.52 -6.58
CA LYS A 173 6.16 -21.38 -7.26
C LYS A 173 5.18 -20.46 -6.52
N ASP A 174 5.20 -20.48 -5.19
CA ASP A 174 4.20 -19.79 -4.37
C ASP A 174 4.57 -18.34 -4.02
N ASP A 175 5.74 -17.85 -4.44
CA ASP A 175 6.21 -16.50 -4.11
C ASP A 175 6.07 -15.56 -5.32
N LYS A 176 5.05 -14.70 -5.28
CA LYS A 176 4.77 -13.70 -6.34
C LYS A 176 5.89 -12.67 -6.49
N GLU A 177 6.58 -12.33 -5.41
CA GLU A 177 7.68 -11.36 -5.40
C GLU A 177 8.90 -11.96 -6.11
N ALA A 178 9.27 -13.19 -5.73
CA ALA A 178 10.34 -13.94 -6.37
C ALA A 178 10.08 -14.16 -7.87
N VAL A 179 8.83 -14.44 -8.25
CA VAL A 179 8.43 -14.56 -9.67
C VAL A 179 8.58 -13.22 -10.40
N ARG A 180 8.19 -12.10 -9.80
CA ARG A 180 8.37 -10.78 -10.42
C ARG A 180 9.86 -10.47 -10.60
N PHE A 181 10.66 -10.66 -9.56
CA PHE A 181 12.10 -10.38 -9.60
C PHE A 181 12.83 -11.27 -10.61
N ALA A 182 12.50 -12.56 -10.68
CA ALA A 182 13.08 -13.47 -11.67
C ALA A 182 12.72 -13.10 -13.12
N LYS A 183 11.51 -12.56 -13.37
CA LYS A 183 11.16 -12.01 -14.69
C LYS A 183 12.02 -10.80 -15.05
N GLU A 184 12.30 -9.94 -14.09
CA GLU A 184 13.18 -8.79 -14.29
C GLU A 184 14.61 -9.23 -14.65
N ILE A 185 15.14 -10.22 -13.93
CA ILE A 185 16.42 -10.88 -14.24
C ILE A 185 16.41 -11.46 -15.65
N ALA A 186 15.35 -12.20 -15.99
CA ALA A 186 15.23 -12.82 -17.31
C ALA A 186 15.24 -11.79 -18.43
N VAL A 187 14.54 -10.66 -18.27
CA VAL A 187 14.55 -9.56 -19.25
C VAL A 187 15.95 -8.96 -19.40
N ALA A 188 16.66 -8.72 -18.30
CA ALA A 188 18.00 -8.14 -18.34
C ALA A 188 19.02 -9.07 -19.03
N LEU A 189 19.01 -10.36 -18.69
CA LEU A 189 19.89 -11.37 -19.30
C LEU A 189 19.54 -11.61 -20.78
N THR A 190 18.25 -11.63 -21.13
CA THR A 190 17.83 -11.77 -22.54
C THR A 190 18.31 -10.59 -23.38
N LYS A 191 18.25 -9.36 -22.85
CA LYS A 191 18.83 -8.18 -23.51
C LYS A 191 20.36 -8.28 -23.67
N ALA A 192 21.03 -9.04 -22.82
CA ALA A 192 22.45 -9.32 -22.92
C ALA A 192 22.79 -10.42 -23.95
N GLY A 193 21.80 -11.01 -24.62
CA GLY A 193 22.02 -12.10 -25.58
C GLY A 193 22.12 -13.49 -24.96
N VAL A 194 21.72 -13.64 -23.68
CA VAL A 194 21.64 -14.92 -22.98
C VAL A 194 20.27 -15.54 -23.21
N GLN A 195 20.21 -16.84 -23.49
CA GLN A 195 18.92 -17.56 -23.53
C GLN A 195 18.49 -17.88 -22.11
N VAL A 196 17.30 -17.42 -21.72
CA VAL A 196 16.80 -17.57 -20.35
C VAL A 196 15.60 -18.49 -20.32
N GLN A 197 15.60 -19.43 -19.37
CA GLN A 197 14.48 -20.32 -19.11
C GLN A 197 14.04 -20.22 -17.68
N ILE A 198 12.73 -20.13 -17.46
CA ILE A 198 12.15 -20.04 -16.13
C ILE A 198 11.45 -21.36 -15.82
N LYS A 199 11.91 -22.07 -14.80
CA LYS A 199 11.22 -23.22 -14.22
C LYS A 199 10.75 -22.90 -12.81
N GLN A 200 9.51 -23.27 -12.52
CA GLN A 200 8.94 -23.19 -11.18
C GLN A 200 9.06 -24.57 -10.56
N LEU A 201 10.01 -24.75 -9.63
CA LEU A 201 10.16 -26.00 -8.89
C LEU A 201 9.80 -25.79 -7.42
N PRO A 202 9.39 -26.84 -6.71
CA PRO A 202 9.29 -26.80 -5.25
C PRO A 202 10.71 -26.64 -4.68
N LEU A 203 11.10 -25.40 -4.44
CA LEU A 203 12.36 -25.07 -3.75
C LEU A 203 12.24 -25.40 -2.26
N GLN A 204 13.36 -25.79 -1.65
CA GLN A 204 13.38 -26.05 -0.21
C GLN A 204 13.07 -24.76 0.56
N LYS A 205 12.04 -24.81 1.42
CA LYS A 205 11.50 -23.65 2.16
C LYS A 205 12.50 -22.91 3.06
N HIS A 206 13.60 -23.55 3.46
CA HIS A 206 14.55 -22.97 4.40
C HIS A 206 15.65 -22.12 3.75
N ASN A 207 15.75 -22.14 2.42
CA ASN A 207 16.73 -21.32 1.72
C ASN A 207 16.16 -19.93 1.43
N THR A 208 17.00 -18.90 1.51
CA THR A 208 16.62 -17.50 1.31
C THR A 208 17.63 -16.78 0.41
N GLY A 209 17.19 -15.77 -0.34
CA GLY A 209 18.07 -14.96 -1.20
C GLY A 209 18.24 -15.49 -2.63
N THR A 210 19.37 -15.18 -3.25
CA THR A 210 19.71 -15.60 -4.63
C THR A 210 20.96 -16.47 -4.60
N GLN A 211 20.91 -17.63 -5.25
CA GLN A 211 22.08 -18.50 -5.43
C GLN A 211 22.37 -18.68 -6.90
N VAL A 212 23.65 -18.68 -7.27
CA VAL A 212 24.09 -18.89 -8.65
C VAL A 212 25.08 -20.03 -8.71
N VAL A 213 24.86 -20.96 -9.63
CA VAL A 213 25.81 -22.01 -9.97
C VAL A 213 26.17 -21.84 -11.44
N VAL A 214 27.43 -21.55 -11.73
CA VAL A 214 27.96 -21.44 -13.07
C VAL A 214 28.62 -22.75 -13.47
N TYR A 215 28.40 -23.18 -14.70
CA TYR A 215 28.98 -24.41 -15.24
C TYR A 215 30.05 -24.11 -16.26
N ALA A 216 31.05 -24.99 -16.35
CA ALA A 216 32.01 -24.95 -17.44
C ALA A 216 31.28 -25.18 -18.78
N GLY A 217 31.42 -24.24 -19.72
CA GLY A 217 30.74 -24.30 -21.01
C GLY A 217 30.67 -22.95 -21.73
N VAL A 218 29.84 -22.89 -22.77
CA VAL A 218 29.65 -21.69 -23.58
C VAL A 218 29.21 -20.52 -22.70
N GLY A 219 29.99 -19.44 -22.70
CA GLY A 219 29.67 -18.20 -21.98
C GLY A 219 29.75 -18.28 -20.45
N GLY A 220 30.25 -19.39 -19.88
CA GLY A 220 30.29 -19.60 -18.43
C GLY A 220 31.19 -18.60 -17.70
N ASP A 221 32.40 -18.35 -18.21
CA ASP A 221 33.35 -17.43 -17.58
C ASP A 221 32.85 -15.98 -17.61
N GLU A 222 32.28 -15.55 -18.74
CA GLU A 222 31.70 -14.20 -18.88
C GLU A 222 30.47 -14.02 -17.97
N LEU A 223 29.64 -15.06 -17.85
CA LEU A 223 28.51 -15.05 -16.91
C LEU A 223 29.00 -14.96 -15.46
N GLU A 224 30.01 -15.75 -15.07
CA GLU A 224 30.58 -15.69 -13.72
C GLU A 224 31.09 -14.28 -13.40
N GLN A 225 31.82 -13.67 -14.34
CA GLN A 225 32.37 -12.33 -14.17
C GLN A 225 31.27 -11.27 -14.12
N ALA A 226 30.24 -11.38 -14.96
CA ALA A 226 29.10 -10.49 -14.92
C ALA A 226 28.33 -10.57 -13.59
N PHE A 227 28.11 -11.79 -13.07
CA PHE A 227 27.43 -11.98 -11.78
C PHE A 227 28.24 -11.44 -10.60
N LYS A 228 29.56 -11.63 -10.61
CA LYS A 228 30.48 -11.04 -9.62
C LYS A 228 30.46 -9.52 -9.68
N THR A 229 30.57 -8.94 -10.88
CA THR A 229 30.55 -7.49 -11.09
C THR A 229 29.21 -6.87 -10.70
N ALA A 230 28.12 -7.60 -10.89
CA ALA A 230 26.77 -7.20 -10.52
C ALA A 230 26.47 -7.29 -9.01
N ASP A 231 27.38 -7.85 -8.20
CA ASP A 231 27.12 -8.26 -6.80
C ASP A 231 25.78 -9.03 -6.68
N PHE A 232 25.55 -9.93 -7.63
CA PHE A 232 24.22 -10.46 -7.90
C PHE A 232 23.78 -11.54 -6.89
N ALA A 233 24.73 -12.27 -6.32
CA ALA A 233 24.49 -13.31 -5.34
C ALA A 233 25.67 -13.42 -4.38
N SER A 234 25.36 -13.70 -3.11
CA SER A 234 26.35 -13.88 -2.05
C SER A 234 27.17 -15.16 -2.20
N ASP A 235 26.63 -16.17 -2.89
CA ASP A 235 27.29 -17.45 -3.13
C ASP A 235 27.19 -17.83 -4.62
N ILE A 236 28.30 -17.62 -5.35
CA ILE A 236 28.46 -18.01 -6.75
C ILE A 236 29.36 -19.25 -6.79
N LYS A 237 28.77 -20.41 -7.06
CA LYS A 237 29.51 -21.68 -7.16
C LYS A 237 29.87 -21.99 -8.59
N ARG A 238 31.01 -22.66 -8.79
CA ARG A 238 31.41 -23.20 -10.09
C ARG A 238 31.37 -24.72 -10.07
N SER A 239 30.78 -25.32 -11.09
CA SER A 239 30.75 -26.77 -11.27
C SER A 239 31.34 -27.16 -12.63
N GLY A 240 32.14 -28.23 -12.63
CA GLY A 240 32.85 -28.71 -13.83
C GLY A 240 31.96 -29.41 -14.85
N GLN A 241 30.76 -29.88 -14.46
CA GLN A 241 29.85 -30.60 -15.34
C GLN A 241 28.54 -29.85 -15.50
N SER A 242 28.27 -29.37 -16.72
CA SER A 242 27.01 -28.74 -17.08
C SER A 242 25.89 -29.79 -17.12
N PRO A 243 24.81 -29.61 -16.33
CA PRO A 243 23.64 -30.46 -16.45
C PRO A 243 22.97 -30.18 -17.80
N ARG A 244 22.62 -31.25 -18.51
CA ARG A 244 21.72 -31.17 -19.66
C ARG A 244 20.30 -31.27 -19.16
N VAL A 245 19.49 -30.28 -19.50
CA VAL A 245 18.08 -30.26 -19.12
C VAL A 245 17.26 -30.31 -20.39
N LYS A 246 16.23 -31.17 -20.40
CA LYS A 246 15.21 -31.12 -21.44
C LYS A 246 14.41 -29.83 -21.26
N VAL A 247 14.42 -29.04 -22.32
CA VAL A 247 13.75 -27.75 -22.38
C VAL A 247 12.66 -27.95 -23.43
N ASP A 248 11.44 -28.16 -22.95
CA ASP A 248 10.31 -28.65 -23.74
C ASP A 248 10.60 -29.98 -24.46
N ASP A 249 9.64 -30.51 -25.23
CA ASP A 249 9.70 -31.83 -25.90
C ASP A 249 10.79 -31.94 -27.00
N GLY A 250 11.82 -31.09 -26.96
CA GLY A 250 12.97 -31.06 -27.88
C GLY A 250 14.28 -31.59 -27.28
N ASP A 251 15.39 -31.22 -27.93
CA ASP A 251 16.75 -31.66 -27.59
C ASP A 251 17.24 -31.11 -26.25
N ALA A 252 18.07 -31.90 -25.56
CA ALA A 252 18.63 -31.52 -24.27
C ALA A 252 19.74 -30.46 -24.43
N ILE A 253 19.51 -29.25 -23.91
CA ILE A 253 20.44 -28.13 -24.01
C ILE A 253 21.36 -28.12 -22.77
N ALA A 254 22.64 -27.83 -22.97
CA ALA A 254 23.60 -27.64 -21.88
C ALA A 254 23.38 -26.29 -21.21
N ILE A 255 23.29 -26.28 -19.88
CA ILE A 255 23.08 -25.07 -19.09
C ILE A 255 24.43 -24.43 -18.74
N SER A 256 24.59 -23.15 -19.03
CA SER A 256 25.77 -22.35 -18.68
C SER A 256 25.71 -21.81 -17.25
N ALA A 257 24.52 -21.45 -16.76
CA ALA A 257 24.33 -21.12 -15.34
C ALA A 257 22.92 -21.47 -14.82
N PHE A 258 22.86 -21.79 -13.54
CA PHE A 258 21.63 -22.07 -12.79
C PHE A 258 21.46 -21.03 -11.69
N ILE A 259 20.33 -20.34 -11.69
CA ILE A 259 20.02 -19.28 -10.72
C ILE A 259 18.81 -19.74 -9.92
N SER A 260 18.93 -19.82 -8.60
CA SER A 260 17.79 -20.07 -7.71
C SER A 260 17.40 -18.78 -7.01
N VAL A 261 16.15 -18.38 -7.18
CA VAL A 261 15.55 -17.23 -6.51
C VAL A 261 14.64 -17.75 -5.40
N TYR A 262 15.10 -17.62 -4.16
CA TYR A 262 14.37 -18.02 -2.98
C TYR A 262 13.55 -16.86 -2.40
N PRO A 263 12.58 -17.16 -1.52
CA PRO A 263 11.91 -16.15 -0.71
C PRO A 263 12.90 -15.32 0.10
N ARG A 264 12.45 -14.16 0.58
CA ARG A 264 13.19 -13.42 1.59
C ARG A 264 13.18 -14.21 2.90
N SER A 265 14.23 -14.04 3.71
CA SER A 265 14.17 -14.45 5.11
C SER A 265 13.00 -13.73 5.75
N GLU A 266 12.08 -14.49 6.35
CA GLU A 266 11.16 -13.94 7.33
C GLU A 266 12.02 -13.35 8.45
N ILE A 267 11.77 -12.08 8.78
CA ILE A 267 12.42 -11.36 9.91
C ILE A 267 11.49 -11.49 11.10
#